data_AF-A0A933WHR6-F1
#
_entry.id   AF-A0A933WHR6-F1
#
_cell.length_a   1.000
_cell.length_b   1.000
_cell.length_c   1.000
_cell.angle_alpha   90.00
_cell.angle_beta   90.00
_cell.angle_gamma   90.00
#
_symmetry.space_group_name_H-M   'P 1'
#
loop_
_entity.id
_entity.type
_entity.pdbx_description
1 polymer ?
#
loop_
_entity_poly.entity_id
_entity_poly.type
_entity_poly.pdbx_seq_one_letter_code
_entity_poly.pdbx_strand_id
1 'polypeptide(L)'
;MEETTCFKCHDFPERVEIRGEKEKLHEIHVSAHVECFLCHEDIKHRIDHKAKLAGSDCRSCHLSKHSGVKMLYSGRGGMGVPERPSPMFQAGVDCTGCHNELSPLTEPDFKGRTLATVKERCVECHNDERYGEILDQWKDYIRSRLLAVGSKMEKAEKTLGPKAEDPAINKLFQEARYNYFFVEQSPGVHNVGYSKSLLDAAEKGLDSILGEKPMEEKGAGVEGKEVFWFKDTEGLAPVRFDHEFHQSLFPECRECHERLFAMERGSADALGLLTMSNMKNGKYCGRCHNGKEAASITESCGKCHVKQPG
;
A
#
# COMPACT_ATOMS: atom_id res chain seq x y z
N MET A 1 37.45 -18.45 -5.65
CA MET A 1 38.10 -17.75 -4.53
C MET A 1 39.56 -18.03 -4.68
N GLU A 2 40.37 -17.01 -4.99
CA GLU A 2 41.81 -17.19 -4.96
C GLU A 2 42.25 -17.40 -3.51
N GLU A 3 43.16 -18.34 -3.28
CA GLU A 3 43.66 -18.69 -1.94
C GLU A 3 44.30 -17.49 -1.21
N THR A 4 44.65 -16.44 -1.94
CA THR A 4 45.37 -15.23 -1.51
C THR A 4 44.61 -14.34 -0.54
N THR A 5 43.28 -14.40 -0.51
CA THR A 5 42.46 -13.49 0.32
C THR A 5 42.51 -13.85 1.80
N CYS A 6 42.56 -15.14 2.14
CA CYS A 6 42.59 -15.61 3.53
C CYS A 6 43.92 -15.26 4.24
N PHE A 7 45.03 -15.22 3.49
CA PHE A 7 46.36 -14.92 4.02
C PHE A 7 46.55 -13.45 4.41
N LYS A 8 45.64 -12.55 4.01
CA LYS A 8 45.69 -11.14 4.42
C LYS A 8 45.52 -10.95 5.94
N CYS A 9 44.91 -11.93 6.63
CA CYS A 9 44.69 -11.88 8.09
C CYS A 9 45.11 -13.16 8.85
N HIS A 10 45.28 -14.31 8.18
CA HIS A 10 45.66 -15.58 8.80
C HIS A 10 46.98 -16.15 8.25
N ASP A 11 48.10 -15.60 8.71
CA ASP A 11 49.45 -16.09 8.39
C ASP A 11 50.04 -16.96 9.51
N PHE A 12 49.38 -18.08 9.81
CA PHE A 12 49.87 -19.03 10.82
C PHE A 12 49.73 -20.48 10.31
N PRO A 13 50.82 -21.28 10.27
CA PRO A 13 50.87 -22.60 9.64
C PRO A 13 50.06 -23.70 10.34
N GLU A 14 49.54 -23.44 11.55
CA GLU A 14 48.87 -24.45 12.40
C GLU A 14 47.38 -24.65 12.07
N ARG A 15 46.78 -23.83 11.18
CA ARG A 15 45.32 -23.82 10.92
C ARG A 15 44.93 -24.06 9.46
N VAL A 16 45.72 -24.87 8.75
CA VAL A 16 45.49 -25.14 7.31
C VAL A 16 44.26 -26.03 7.09
N GLU A 17 43.97 -26.97 8.00
CA GLU A 17 42.91 -27.97 7.81
C GLU A 17 41.49 -27.39 7.80
N ILE A 18 41.23 -26.34 8.60
CA ILE A 18 39.89 -25.72 8.69
C ILE A 18 39.57 -24.86 7.45
N ARG A 19 40.57 -24.52 6.63
CA ARG A 19 40.40 -23.64 5.45
C ARG A 19 39.50 -24.24 4.37
N GLY A 20 39.39 -25.57 4.32
CA GLY A 20 38.49 -26.26 3.39
C GLY A 20 37.02 -26.27 3.83
N GLU A 21 36.75 -26.05 5.12
CA GLU A 21 35.41 -26.16 5.72
C GLU A 21 34.66 -24.83 5.64
N LYS A 22 34.19 -24.49 4.43
CA LYS A 22 33.57 -23.20 4.09
C LYS A 22 32.43 -22.80 5.04
N GLU A 23 31.58 -23.75 5.41
CA GLU A 23 30.43 -23.52 6.28
C GLU A 23 30.85 -23.12 7.70
N LYS A 24 31.88 -23.80 8.23
CA LYS A 24 32.43 -23.55 9.56
C LYS A 24 33.22 -22.24 9.61
N LEU A 25 33.91 -21.91 8.52
CA LEU A 25 34.56 -20.60 8.38
C LEU A 25 33.54 -19.46 8.35
N HIS A 26 32.42 -19.66 7.64
CA HIS A 26 31.34 -18.68 7.59
C HIS A 26 30.78 -18.43 8.99
N GLU A 27 30.48 -19.49 9.74
CA GLU A 27 29.95 -19.40 11.10
C GLU A 27 30.90 -18.65 12.04
N ILE A 28 32.19 -18.98 12.03
CA ILE A 28 33.17 -18.37 12.93
C ILE A 28 33.42 -16.89 12.59
N HIS A 29 33.60 -16.56 11.30
CA HIS A 29 34.02 -15.21 10.90
C HIS A 29 32.85 -14.23 10.80
N VAL A 30 31.66 -14.68 10.38
CA VAL A 30 30.47 -13.81 10.35
C VAL A 30 29.95 -13.53 11.75
N SER A 31 29.97 -14.53 12.64
CA SER A 31 29.61 -14.30 14.05
C SER A 31 30.63 -13.43 14.78
N ALA A 32 31.88 -13.42 14.31
CA ALA A 32 32.93 -12.50 14.76
C ALA A 32 32.89 -11.12 14.08
N HIS A 33 31.85 -10.83 13.28
CA HIS A 33 31.63 -9.55 12.59
C HIS A 33 32.73 -9.17 11.57
N VAL A 34 33.35 -10.16 10.90
CA VAL A 34 34.27 -9.91 9.80
C VAL A 34 33.48 -9.58 8.53
N GLU A 35 33.86 -8.49 7.86
CA GLU A 35 33.16 -7.97 6.68
C GLU A 35 33.22 -8.91 5.47
N CYS A 36 32.07 -9.15 4.83
CA CYS A 36 31.91 -10.15 3.78
C CYS A 36 32.80 -9.90 2.54
N PHE A 37 33.03 -8.63 2.19
CA PHE A 37 33.82 -8.23 1.03
C PHE A 37 35.33 -8.42 1.23
N LEU A 38 35.77 -8.67 2.45
CA LEU A 38 37.16 -9.03 2.73
C LEU A 38 37.47 -10.44 2.25
N CYS A 39 36.46 -11.30 2.05
CA CYS A 39 36.60 -12.66 1.52
C CYS A 39 36.00 -12.82 0.11
N HIS A 40 34.99 -12.03 -0.25
CA HIS A 40 34.32 -12.07 -1.55
C HIS A 40 34.55 -10.79 -2.35
N GLU A 41 35.24 -10.90 -3.48
CA GLU A 41 35.50 -9.74 -4.36
C GLU A 41 34.29 -9.40 -5.25
N ASP A 42 33.40 -10.36 -5.57
CA ASP A 42 32.18 -10.12 -6.34
C ASP A 42 31.06 -11.11 -5.96
N ILE A 43 30.05 -10.62 -5.21
CA ILE A 43 28.80 -11.36 -5.01
C ILE A 43 27.86 -10.98 -6.15
N LYS A 44 27.70 -11.87 -7.13
CA LYS A 44 26.80 -11.66 -8.29
C LYS A 44 25.33 -11.67 -7.87
N HIS A 45 24.82 -10.52 -7.44
CA HIS A 45 23.38 -10.29 -7.28
C HIS A 45 22.75 -10.03 -8.66
N ARG A 46 21.83 -10.90 -9.10
CA ARG A 46 21.05 -10.65 -10.33
C ARG A 46 19.91 -9.68 -10.03
N ILE A 47 20.24 -8.40 -10.00
CA ILE A 47 19.30 -7.28 -10.17
C ILE A 47 19.79 -6.53 -11.42
N ASP A 48 18.89 -6.28 -12.37
CA ASP A 48 19.19 -5.74 -13.70
C ASP A 48 20.00 -4.43 -13.64
N HIS A 49 21.21 -4.46 -14.22
CA HIS A 49 22.25 -3.42 -14.15
C HIS A 49 21.88 -2.08 -14.82
N LYS A 50 20.72 -1.96 -15.47
CA LYS A 50 20.24 -0.66 -15.97
C LYS A 50 19.59 0.22 -14.91
N ALA A 51 19.18 -0.36 -13.78
CA ALA A 51 18.79 0.39 -12.60
C ALA A 51 20.03 0.57 -11.69
N LYS A 52 20.93 1.49 -12.06
CA LYS A 52 21.80 2.10 -11.06
C LYS A 52 20.88 2.82 -10.06
N LEU A 53 20.55 2.17 -8.95
CA LEU A 53 20.14 2.90 -7.74
C LEU A 53 21.33 3.77 -7.34
N ALA A 54 21.31 5.01 -7.80
CA ALA A 54 22.26 6.02 -7.39
C ALA A 54 21.96 6.36 -5.92
N GLY A 55 22.65 5.69 -4.99
CA GLY A 55 22.69 6.10 -3.58
C GLY A 55 22.29 5.07 -2.52
N SER A 56 21.85 3.86 -2.88
CA SER A 56 21.37 2.91 -1.86
C SER A 56 22.50 2.18 -1.12
N ASP A 57 22.66 2.47 0.17
CA ASP A 57 23.48 1.71 1.14
C ASP A 57 23.04 0.23 1.18
N CYS A 58 23.99 -0.71 1.25
CA CYS A 58 23.75 -2.15 1.41
C CYS A 58 22.76 -2.48 2.55
N ARG A 59 22.74 -1.66 3.61
CA ARG A 59 21.79 -1.76 4.75
C ARG A 59 20.32 -1.59 4.35
N SER A 60 20.03 -0.85 3.28
CA SER A 60 18.67 -0.68 2.72
C SER A 60 17.99 -2.01 2.37
N CYS A 61 18.80 -3.05 2.09
CA CYS A 61 18.31 -4.38 1.76
C CYS A 61 18.34 -5.40 2.91
N HIS A 62 19.05 -5.13 4.01
CA HIS A 62 19.28 -6.05 5.15
C HIS A 62 18.57 -5.61 6.45
N LEU A 63 17.42 -4.92 6.34
CA LEU A 63 16.59 -4.58 7.50
C LEU A 63 15.80 -5.81 7.96
N SER A 64 16.34 -6.57 8.91
CA SER A 64 15.74 -7.79 9.48
C SER A 64 14.35 -7.60 10.10
N LYS A 65 13.92 -6.36 10.36
CA LYS A 65 12.59 -5.98 10.88
C LYS A 65 11.67 -5.29 9.86
N HIS A 66 12.16 -4.93 8.67
CA HIS A 66 11.37 -4.22 7.64
C HIS A 66 11.19 -5.06 6.35
N SER A 67 11.37 -6.38 6.44
CA SER A 67 11.20 -7.28 5.29
C SER A 67 9.79 -7.16 4.68
N GLY A 68 8.76 -7.06 5.51
CA GLY A 68 7.37 -6.86 5.06
C GLY A 68 7.18 -5.56 4.29
N VAL A 69 7.64 -4.43 4.85
CA VAL A 69 7.58 -3.10 4.21
C VAL A 69 8.32 -3.11 2.87
N LYS A 70 9.50 -3.73 2.79
CA LYS A 70 10.26 -3.86 1.54
C LYS A 70 9.54 -4.72 0.51
N MET A 71 8.96 -5.85 0.93
CA MET A 71 8.16 -6.70 0.05
C MET A 71 6.94 -5.95 -0.48
N LEU A 72 6.23 -5.24 0.38
CA LEU A 72 5.07 -4.44 -0.01
C LEU A 72 5.46 -3.32 -0.99
N TYR A 73 6.53 -2.58 -0.68
CA TYR A 73 7.05 -1.49 -1.52
C TYR A 73 7.45 -1.97 -2.91
N SER A 74 8.16 -3.11 -2.98
CA SER A 74 8.53 -3.78 -4.23
C SER A 74 7.37 -4.53 -4.90
N GLY A 75 6.19 -4.58 -4.27
CA GLY A 75 5.00 -5.19 -4.84
C GLY A 75 5.01 -6.71 -4.83
N ARG A 76 5.68 -7.35 -3.88
CA ARG A 76 5.88 -8.80 -3.78
C ARG A 76 5.32 -9.37 -2.48
N GLY A 77 5.25 -10.70 -2.42
CA GLY A 77 4.95 -11.44 -1.19
C GLY A 77 3.47 -11.71 -0.93
N GLY A 78 2.56 -11.29 -1.81
CA GLY A 78 1.12 -11.55 -1.68
C GLY A 78 0.76 -12.98 -2.05
N MET A 79 -0.21 -13.55 -1.36
CA MET A 79 -0.74 -14.89 -1.68
C MET A 79 -1.85 -14.77 -2.72
N GLY A 80 -1.67 -15.41 -3.87
CA GLY A 80 -2.66 -15.40 -4.95
C GLY A 80 -2.86 -14.04 -5.65
N VAL A 81 -2.00 -13.06 -5.38
CA VAL A 81 -2.05 -11.72 -5.97
C VAL A 81 -0.80 -11.49 -6.83
N PRO A 82 -0.96 -11.10 -8.11
CA PRO A 82 0.18 -10.79 -8.99
C PRO A 82 1.09 -9.70 -8.42
N GLU A 83 2.38 -9.82 -8.67
CA GLU A 83 3.34 -8.80 -8.25
C GLU A 83 2.99 -7.44 -8.88
N ARG A 84 3.01 -6.38 -8.06
CA ARG A 84 2.69 -5.02 -8.50
C ARG A 84 3.59 -4.00 -7.80
N PRO A 85 4.80 -3.75 -8.31
CA PRO A 85 5.72 -2.77 -7.73
C PRO A 85 5.10 -1.37 -7.65
N SER A 86 5.46 -0.59 -6.63
CA SER A 86 4.98 0.79 -6.53
C SER A 86 5.63 1.68 -7.61
N PRO A 87 4.97 2.75 -8.08
CA PRO A 87 5.59 3.70 -9.01
C PRO A 87 6.88 4.32 -8.46
N MET A 88 6.93 4.59 -7.15
CA MET A 88 8.12 5.14 -6.48
C MET A 88 9.26 4.12 -6.45
N PHE A 89 8.97 2.84 -6.21
CA PHE A 89 9.97 1.78 -6.27
C PHE A 89 10.52 1.61 -7.69
N GLN A 90 9.65 1.65 -8.70
CA GLN A 90 10.06 1.56 -10.11
C GLN A 90 10.88 2.77 -10.55
N ALA A 91 10.60 3.95 -9.99
CA ALA A 91 11.39 5.17 -10.19
C ALA A 91 12.73 5.17 -9.42
N GLY A 92 13.02 4.11 -8.65
CA GLY A 92 14.27 3.99 -7.88
C GLY A 92 14.33 4.84 -6.62
N VAL A 93 13.18 5.33 -6.14
CA VAL A 93 13.11 6.05 -4.86
C VAL A 93 13.40 5.07 -3.73
N ASP A 94 14.45 5.32 -2.96
CA ASP A 94 14.80 4.49 -1.81
C ASP A 94 14.08 4.95 -0.53
N CYS A 95 14.30 4.21 0.56
CA CYS A 95 13.68 4.53 1.85
C CYS A 95 14.06 5.93 2.34
N THR A 96 15.29 6.37 2.08
CA THR A 96 15.79 7.67 2.54
C THR A 96 15.18 8.84 1.78
N GLY A 97 14.73 8.60 0.54
CA GLY A 97 13.92 9.55 -0.23
C GLY A 97 12.66 10.03 0.50
N CYS A 98 12.13 9.24 1.44
CA CYS A 98 11.00 9.64 2.31
C CYS A 98 11.36 9.68 3.81
N HIS A 99 12.34 8.90 4.27
CA HIS A 99 12.69 8.71 5.68
C HIS A 99 14.18 9.01 5.92
N ASN A 100 14.51 10.25 6.30
CA ASN A 100 15.85 10.78 6.02
C ASN A 100 16.85 10.88 7.17
N GLU A 101 16.76 10.08 8.23
CA GLU A 101 17.90 9.99 9.18
C GLU A 101 17.85 8.63 9.89
N LEU A 102 18.98 7.93 9.85
CA LEU A 102 19.29 6.89 10.80
C LEU A 102 19.49 7.58 12.14
N SER A 103 18.77 7.18 13.18
CA SER A 103 19.08 7.63 14.53
C SER A 103 20.57 7.38 14.82
N PRO A 104 21.26 8.27 15.53
CA PRO A 104 22.62 8.00 15.99
C PRO A 104 22.65 6.63 16.67
N LEU A 105 23.67 5.82 16.33
CA LEU A 105 23.88 4.44 16.80
C LEU A 105 23.95 4.27 18.34
N THR A 106 23.74 5.35 19.09
CA THR A 106 23.81 5.41 20.54
C THR A 106 22.49 5.04 21.22
N GLU A 107 21.36 5.02 20.51
CA GLU A 107 20.06 4.64 21.06
C GLU A 107 19.31 3.70 20.10
N PRO A 108 18.73 2.60 20.58
CA PRO A 108 17.82 1.77 19.79
C PRO A 108 16.56 2.58 19.41
N ASP A 109 16.58 3.21 18.24
CA ASP A 109 15.43 3.96 17.76
C ASP A 109 14.37 3.00 17.20
N PHE A 110 13.49 2.56 18.10
CA PHE A 110 12.36 1.68 17.80
C PHE A 110 11.10 2.46 17.36
N LYS A 111 11.17 3.78 17.23
CA LYS A 111 10.01 4.61 16.86
C LYS A 111 10.21 5.17 15.47
N GLY A 112 9.55 4.55 14.49
CA GLY A 112 9.40 5.13 13.15
C GLY A 112 9.02 6.61 13.23
N ARG A 113 9.66 7.42 12.38
CA ARG A 113 9.58 8.89 12.37
C ARG A 113 8.13 9.41 12.21
N THR A 114 7.90 10.64 12.66
CA THR A 114 6.57 11.25 12.67
C THR A 114 6.06 11.52 11.26
N LEU A 115 4.74 11.32 11.07
CA LEU A 115 4.03 11.52 9.79
C LEU A 115 4.27 12.89 9.13
N ALA A 116 4.45 13.93 9.95
CA ALA A 116 4.67 15.30 9.47
C ALA A 116 5.92 15.42 8.59
N THR A 117 7.01 14.77 8.99
CA THR A 117 8.29 14.81 8.25
C THR A 117 8.21 14.12 6.89
N VAL A 118 7.31 13.14 6.72
CA VAL A 118 7.15 12.43 5.43
C VAL A 118 6.37 13.29 4.43
N LYS A 119 5.38 14.07 4.88
CA LYS A 119 4.59 14.95 4.01
C LYS A 119 5.45 15.99 3.30
N GLU A 120 6.39 16.59 4.03
CA GLU A 120 7.31 17.58 3.49
C GLU A 120 8.18 16.99 2.37
N ARG A 121 8.64 15.73 2.52
CA ARG A 121 9.41 15.04 1.47
C ARG A 121 8.64 14.83 0.18
N CYS A 122 7.33 14.60 0.27
CA CYS A 122 6.49 14.52 -0.92
C CYS A 122 6.55 15.84 -1.71
N VAL A 123 6.51 16.97 -1.02
CA VAL A 123 6.53 18.30 -1.64
C VAL A 123 7.90 18.61 -2.26
N GLU A 124 9.00 18.20 -1.64
CA GLU A 124 10.36 18.42 -2.15
C GLU A 124 10.58 17.83 -3.56
N CYS A 125 10.06 16.63 -3.84
CA CYS A 125 10.20 16.01 -5.16
C CYS A 125 9.07 16.39 -6.13
N HIS A 126 7.83 16.53 -5.65
CA HIS A 126 6.67 16.78 -6.51
C HIS A 126 6.38 18.28 -6.75
N ASN A 127 7.06 19.17 -6.03
CA ASN A 127 6.94 20.64 -6.15
C ASN A 127 5.49 21.15 -6.01
N ASP A 128 4.70 20.50 -5.17
CA ASP A 128 3.29 20.78 -4.99
C ASP A 128 2.84 20.39 -3.58
N GLU A 129 2.44 21.38 -2.78
CA GLU A 129 2.00 21.20 -1.39
C GLU A 129 0.84 20.20 -1.27
N ARG A 130 0.05 20.03 -2.33
CA ARG A 130 -1.06 19.07 -2.39
C ARG A 130 -0.60 17.62 -2.25
N TYR A 131 0.65 17.30 -2.57
CA TYR A 131 1.18 15.94 -2.41
C TYR A 131 1.36 15.54 -0.95
N GLY A 132 1.53 16.49 -0.03
CA GLY A 132 1.53 16.20 1.40
C GLY A 132 0.18 15.70 1.92
N GLU A 133 -0.93 16.17 1.33
CA GLU A 133 -2.29 15.77 1.69
C GLU A 133 -2.66 14.37 1.20
N ILE A 134 -2.05 13.92 0.09
CA ILE A 134 -2.27 12.58 -0.48
C ILE A 134 -1.91 11.49 0.53
N LEU A 135 -0.88 11.70 1.34
CA LEU A 135 -0.47 10.76 2.38
C LEU A 135 -1.57 10.51 3.41
N ASP A 136 -2.32 11.54 3.81
CA ASP A 136 -3.45 11.36 4.73
C ASP A 136 -4.56 10.54 4.08
N GLN A 137 -4.87 10.83 2.82
CA GLN A 137 -5.90 10.11 2.06
C GLN A 137 -5.54 8.63 1.91
N TRP A 138 -4.28 8.31 1.61
CA TRP A 138 -3.80 6.94 1.53
C TRP A 138 -3.91 6.21 2.86
N LYS A 139 -3.55 6.87 3.97
CA LYS A 139 -3.68 6.28 5.31
C LYS A 139 -5.14 6.01 5.65
N ASP A 140 -6.02 6.96 5.39
CA ASP A 140 -7.45 6.83 5.67
C ASP A 140 -8.05 5.70 4.85
N TYR A 141 -7.73 5.62 3.56
CA TYR A 141 -8.15 4.54 2.66
C TYR A 141 -7.68 3.15 3.13
N ILE A 142 -6.38 3.00 3.45
CA ILE A 142 -5.86 1.70 3.92
C ILE A 142 -6.49 1.31 5.25
N ARG A 143 -6.64 2.28 6.17
CA ARG A 143 -7.27 2.03 7.48
C ARG A 143 -8.72 1.59 7.31
N SER A 144 -9.49 2.21 6.42
CA SER A 144 -10.89 1.82 6.20
C SER A 144 -10.99 0.42 5.59
N ARG A 145 -10.13 0.09 4.61
CA ARG A 145 -10.09 -1.26 4.02
C ARG A 145 -9.71 -2.32 5.05
N LEU A 146 -8.72 -2.06 5.91
CA LEU A 146 -8.37 -2.97 7.01
C LEU A 146 -9.54 -3.16 7.99
N LEU A 147 -10.26 -2.10 8.37
CA LEU A 147 -11.45 -2.26 9.24
C LEU A 147 -12.53 -3.13 8.59
N ALA A 148 -12.85 -2.91 7.31
CA ALA A 148 -13.86 -3.66 6.59
C ALA A 148 -13.49 -5.15 6.45
N VAL A 149 -12.28 -5.44 5.95
CA VAL A 149 -11.80 -6.82 5.76
C VAL A 149 -11.59 -7.52 7.10
N GLY A 150 -11.08 -6.82 8.13
CA GLY A 150 -10.91 -7.36 9.48
C GLY A 150 -12.22 -7.79 10.11
N SER A 151 -13.30 -7.01 9.94
CA SER A 151 -14.63 -7.40 10.41
C SER A 151 -15.15 -8.66 9.72
N LYS A 152 -14.96 -8.79 8.40
CA LYS A 152 -15.30 -10.01 7.65
C LYS A 152 -14.48 -11.21 8.11
N MET A 153 -13.18 -11.01 8.38
CA MET A 153 -12.29 -12.06 8.87
C MET A 153 -12.74 -12.60 10.23
N GLU A 154 -13.10 -11.72 11.16
CA GLU A 154 -13.64 -12.12 12.48
C GLU A 154 -14.96 -12.90 12.36
N LYS A 155 -15.86 -12.46 11.45
CA LYS A 155 -17.10 -13.19 11.16
C LYS A 155 -16.82 -14.58 10.56
N ALA A 156 -15.88 -14.67 9.63
CA ALA A 156 -15.50 -15.93 9.00
C ALA A 156 -14.89 -16.89 10.03
N GLU A 157 -14.00 -16.41 10.90
CA GLU A 157 -13.39 -17.21 11.97
C GLU A 157 -14.44 -17.80 12.93
N LYS A 158 -15.46 -17.01 13.32
CA LYS A 158 -16.58 -17.47 14.15
C LYS A 158 -17.49 -18.48 13.44
N THR A 159 -17.68 -18.30 12.13
CA THR A 159 -18.59 -19.13 11.32
C THR A 159 -17.96 -20.46 10.93
N LEU A 160 -16.63 -20.51 10.78
CA LEU A 160 -15.93 -21.63 10.18
C LEU A 160 -16.08 -22.93 10.96
N GLY A 161 -16.15 -22.94 12.30
CA GLY A 161 -16.50 -24.14 13.08
C GLY A 161 -15.87 -25.45 12.53
N PRO A 162 -16.66 -26.52 12.28
CA PRO A 162 -16.19 -27.74 11.62
C PRO A 162 -15.82 -27.59 10.13
N LYS A 163 -16.34 -26.57 9.43
CA LYS A 163 -16.02 -26.30 8.01
C LYS A 163 -14.54 -25.90 7.81
N ALA A 164 -13.83 -25.55 8.88
CA ALA A 164 -12.38 -25.37 8.86
C ALA A 164 -11.62 -26.66 8.48
N GLU A 165 -12.26 -27.84 8.56
CA GLU A 165 -11.67 -29.12 8.15
C GLU A 165 -11.65 -29.32 6.63
N ASP A 166 -12.45 -28.56 5.86
CA ASP A 166 -12.39 -28.59 4.40
C ASP A 166 -11.08 -27.91 3.93
N PRO A 167 -10.18 -28.65 3.24
CA PRO A 167 -8.89 -28.12 2.81
C PRO A 167 -8.98 -26.90 1.90
N ALA A 168 -10.03 -26.79 1.07
CA ALA A 168 -10.21 -25.67 0.16
C ALA A 168 -10.65 -24.41 0.93
N ILE A 169 -11.57 -24.56 1.88
CA ILE A 169 -12.03 -23.48 2.74
C ILE A 169 -10.89 -22.98 3.64
N ASN A 170 -10.14 -23.90 4.25
CA ASN A 170 -8.99 -23.54 5.08
C ASN A 170 -7.93 -22.80 4.26
N LYS A 171 -7.60 -23.27 3.05
CA LYS A 171 -6.67 -22.58 2.16
C LYS A 171 -7.10 -21.14 1.86
N LEU A 172 -8.36 -20.94 1.46
CA LEU A 172 -8.90 -19.59 1.18
C LEU A 172 -8.82 -18.68 2.41
N PHE A 173 -9.14 -19.21 3.59
CA PHE A 173 -9.07 -18.44 4.84
C PHE A 173 -7.63 -18.05 5.18
N GLN A 174 -6.66 -18.97 5.04
CA GLN A 174 -5.25 -18.67 5.30
C GLN A 174 -4.67 -17.68 4.31
N GLU A 175 -5.03 -17.75 3.02
CA GLU A 175 -4.60 -16.78 2.00
C GLU A 175 -5.16 -15.38 2.31
N ALA A 176 -6.45 -15.29 2.64
CA ALA A 176 -7.08 -14.03 3.03
C ALA A 176 -6.47 -13.43 4.30
N ARG A 177 -6.27 -14.27 5.33
CA ARG A 177 -5.63 -13.90 6.58
C ARG A 177 -4.19 -13.40 6.35
N TYR A 178 -3.42 -14.11 5.54
CA TYR A 178 -2.05 -13.71 5.22
C TYR A 178 -2.02 -12.33 4.55
N ASN A 179 -2.83 -12.12 3.51
CA ASN A 179 -2.86 -10.85 2.78
C ASN A 179 -3.32 -9.68 3.66
N TYR A 180 -4.32 -9.90 4.53
CA TYR A 180 -4.76 -8.92 5.52
C TYR A 180 -3.61 -8.50 6.46
N PHE A 181 -2.98 -9.48 7.13
CA PHE A 181 -1.90 -9.19 8.09
C PHE A 181 -0.66 -8.62 7.39
N PHE A 182 -0.40 -9.00 6.14
CA PHE A 182 0.70 -8.44 5.38
C PHE A 182 0.55 -6.92 5.19
N VAL A 183 -0.66 -6.44 4.88
CA VAL A 183 -0.97 -5.00 4.75
C VAL A 183 -1.10 -4.30 6.11
N GLU A 184 -1.58 -4.99 7.14
CA GLU A 184 -1.69 -4.43 8.49
C GLU A 184 -0.30 -4.19 9.12
N GLN A 185 0.60 -5.18 8.99
CA GLN A 185 1.94 -5.16 9.59
C GLN A 185 2.96 -4.40 8.72
N SER A 186 2.67 -4.24 7.43
CA SER A 186 3.46 -3.42 6.50
C SER A 186 2.59 -2.25 6.05
N PRO A 187 2.74 -1.04 6.61
CA PRO A 187 1.77 0.04 6.40
C PRO A 187 1.47 0.25 4.90
N GLY A 188 0.20 0.08 4.52
CA GLY A 188 -0.23 0.02 3.11
C GLY A 188 0.15 1.21 2.23
N VAL A 189 0.49 2.35 2.85
CA VAL A 189 0.99 3.56 2.18
C VAL A 189 2.26 3.36 1.38
N HIS A 190 3.07 2.34 1.71
CA HIS A 190 4.27 2.04 0.94
C HIS A 190 3.91 1.52 -0.47
N ASN A 191 2.73 0.92 -0.66
CA ASN A 191 2.24 0.58 -1.99
C ASN A 191 0.71 0.46 -1.98
N VAL A 192 0.03 1.60 -2.20
CA VAL A 192 -1.44 1.68 -2.06
C VAL A 192 -2.15 0.79 -3.07
N GLY A 193 -1.69 0.75 -4.32
CA GLY A 193 -2.31 -0.07 -5.37
C GLY A 193 -2.17 -1.58 -5.12
N TYR A 194 -1.00 -2.02 -4.62
CA TYR A 194 -0.81 -3.42 -4.26
C TYR A 194 -1.55 -3.79 -2.97
N SER A 195 -1.53 -2.91 -1.97
CA SER A 195 -2.32 -3.07 -0.74
C SER A 195 -3.81 -3.21 -1.02
N LYS A 196 -4.35 -2.41 -1.96
CA LYS A 196 -5.71 -2.58 -2.47
C LYS A 196 -5.92 -4.00 -3.01
N SER A 197 -5.06 -4.45 -3.93
CA SER A 197 -5.18 -5.76 -4.58
C SER A 197 -5.12 -6.91 -3.57
N LEU A 198 -4.29 -6.79 -2.54
CA LEU A 198 -4.17 -7.75 -1.43
C LEU A 198 -5.46 -7.83 -0.60
N LEU A 199 -6.02 -6.67 -0.25
CA LEU A 199 -7.25 -6.60 0.53
C LEU A 199 -8.49 -7.01 -0.30
N ASP A 200 -8.55 -6.69 -1.59
CA ASP A 200 -9.58 -7.16 -2.53
C ASP A 200 -9.57 -8.70 -2.62
N ALA A 201 -8.38 -9.30 -2.77
CA ALA A 201 -8.24 -10.76 -2.81
C ALA A 201 -8.64 -11.42 -1.49
N ALA A 202 -8.26 -10.82 -0.35
CA ALA A 202 -8.66 -11.30 0.96
C ALA A 202 -10.18 -11.24 1.15
N GLU A 203 -10.78 -10.10 0.80
CA GLU A 203 -12.22 -9.89 0.86
C GLU A 203 -12.99 -10.91 0.01
N LYS A 204 -12.57 -11.13 -1.24
CA LYS A 204 -13.18 -12.12 -2.13
C LYS A 204 -13.12 -13.54 -1.56
N GLY A 205 -12.01 -13.91 -0.92
CA GLY A 205 -11.87 -15.19 -0.24
C GLY A 205 -12.85 -15.32 0.93
N LEU A 206 -12.97 -14.27 1.74
CA LEU A 206 -13.89 -14.22 2.89
C LEU A 206 -15.36 -14.24 2.47
N ASP A 207 -15.72 -13.50 1.41
CA ASP A 207 -17.08 -13.48 0.86
C ASP A 207 -17.50 -14.88 0.39
N SER A 208 -16.57 -15.60 -0.25
CA SER A 208 -16.79 -16.98 -0.67
C SER A 208 -17.03 -17.93 0.51
N ILE A 209 -16.36 -17.72 1.64
CA ILE A 209 -16.51 -18.52 2.86
C ILE A 209 -17.85 -18.21 3.55
N LEU A 210 -18.22 -16.93 3.61
CA LEU A 210 -19.44 -16.45 4.26
C LEU A 210 -20.70 -16.67 3.40
N GLY A 211 -20.53 -16.99 2.11
CA GLY A 211 -21.64 -17.04 1.15
C GLY A 211 -22.21 -15.65 0.87
N GLU A 212 -21.44 -14.60 1.15
CA GLU A 212 -21.78 -13.22 0.81
C GLU A 212 -21.51 -13.01 -0.68
N LYS A 213 -22.38 -12.24 -1.35
CA LYS A 213 -22.07 -11.83 -2.72
C LYS A 213 -20.84 -10.91 -2.66
N PRO A 214 -19.90 -11.04 -3.62
CA PRO A 214 -18.83 -10.06 -3.75
C PRO A 214 -19.46 -8.66 -3.71
N MET A 215 -18.95 -7.79 -2.85
CA MET A 215 -19.23 -6.37 -2.99
C MET A 215 -18.85 -6.02 -4.43
N GLU A 216 -19.79 -5.54 -5.25
CA GLU A 216 -19.57 -5.35 -6.69
C GLU A 216 -18.28 -4.57 -6.94
N GLU A 217 -17.24 -5.29 -7.37
CA GLU A 217 -16.02 -4.72 -7.92
C GLU A 217 -16.37 -4.09 -9.26
N LYS A 218 -16.60 -2.77 -9.28
CA LYS A 218 -16.63 -2.02 -10.54
C LYS A 218 -15.19 -1.68 -10.92
N GLY A 219 -14.49 -2.73 -11.35
CA GLY A 219 -13.15 -2.65 -11.90
C GLY A 219 -13.11 -1.84 -13.20
N ALA A 220 -12.14 -0.93 -13.22
CA ALA A 220 -11.50 -0.25 -14.35
C ALA A 220 -12.05 -0.50 -15.76
N GLY A 221 -12.61 0.56 -16.34
CA GLY A 221 -12.91 0.70 -17.77
C GLY A 221 -14.39 1.03 -18.00
N VAL A 222 -14.74 2.31 -18.03
CA VAL A 222 -16.11 2.71 -18.41
C VAL A 222 -16.03 3.69 -19.58
N GLU A 223 -16.17 3.15 -20.79
CA GLU A 223 -16.73 3.91 -21.90
C GLU A 223 -18.22 4.15 -21.61
N GLY A 224 -18.59 5.43 -21.44
CA GLY A 224 -19.91 5.97 -21.78
C GLY A 224 -21.10 5.81 -20.80
N LYS A 225 -21.75 6.94 -20.50
CA LYS A 225 -23.18 7.08 -20.12
C LYS A 225 -23.66 6.53 -18.77
N GLU A 226 -22.89 6.62 -17.70
CA GLU A 226 -23.37 6.18 -16.39
C GLU A 226 -23.77 7.30 -15.43
N VAL A 227 -25.08 7.32 -15.14
CA VAL A 227 -25.69 8.09 -14.06
C VAL A 227 -25.63 7.25 -12.78
N PHE A 228 -24.98 7.79 -11.75
CA PHE A 228 -24.91 7.20 -10.42
C PHE A 228 -25.98 7.78 -9.49
N TRP A 229 -26.50 6.95 -8.60
CA TRP A 229 -27.49 7.35 -7.60
C TRP A 229 -27.04 6.92 -6.20
N PHE A 230 -26.67 7.89 -5.37
CA PHE A 230 -26.35 7.70 -3.96
C PHE A 230 -27.65 7.63 -3.16
N LYS A 231 -27.94 6.47 -2.57
CA LYS A 231 -29.22 6.20 -1.90
C LYS A 231 -29.17 6.37 -0.38
N ASP A 232 -27.99 6.34 0.21
CA ASP A 232 -27.81 6.47 1.66
C ASP A 232 -27.72 7.95 2.06
N THR A 233 -28.89 8.59 2.12
CA THR A 233 -29.02 10.05 2.32
C THR A 233 -29.81 10.39 3.59
N GLU A 234 -29.77 9.53 4.61
CA GLU A 234 -30.40 9.76 5.93
C GLU A 234 -31.85 10.28 5.86
N GLY A 235 -32.67 9.68 4.99
CA GLY A 235 -34.10 10.01 4.84
C GLY A 235 -34.42 11.11 3.83
N LEU A 236 -33.42 11.73 3.20
CA LEU A 236 -33.61 12.59 2.02
C LEU A 236 -33.72 11.77 0.73
N ALA A 237 -34.12 12.41 -0.37
CA ALA A 237 -34.16 11.76 -1.68
C ALA A 237 -32.74 11.42 -2.17
N PRO A 238 -32.57 10.39 -3.02
CA PRO A 238 -31.26 10.00 -3.55
C PRO A 238 -30.55 11.14 -4.28
N VAL A 239 -29.22 11.11 -4.27
CA VAL A 239 -28.40 12.08 -5.02
C VAL A 239 -27.98 11.52 -6.36
N ARG A 240 -28.25 12.24 -7.44
CA ARG A 240 -27.85 11.89 -8.80
C ARG A 240 -26.48 12.48 -9.12
N PHE A 241 -25.55 11.66 -9.59
CA PHE A 241 -24.28 12.08 -10.19
C PHE A 241 -24.18 11.57 -11.62
N ASP A 242 -23.62 12.37 -12.51
CA ASP A 242 -23.52 12.06 -13.94
C ASP A 242 -22.10 12.36 -14.39
N HIS A 243 -21.33 11.31 -14.64
CA HIS A 243 -19.91 11.46 -14.94
C HIS A 243 -19.68 12.19 -16.27
N GLU A 244 -20.51 11.94 -17.28
CA GLU A 244 -20.39 12.56 -18.60
C GLU A 244 -20.70 14.06 -18.54
N PHE A 245 -21.73 14.43 -17.77
CA PHE A 245 -22.01 15.85 -17.51
C PHE A 245 -20.84 16.54 -16.80
N HIS A 246 -20.28 15.94 -15.74
CA HIS A 246 -19.16 16.54 -15.03
C HIS A 246 -17.89 16.59 -15.90
N GLN A 247 -17.64 15.57 -16.72
CA GLN A 247 -16.53 15.55 -17.67
C GLN A 247 -16.70 16.59 -18.78
N SER A 248 -17.93 16.91 -19.20
CA SER A 248 -18.19 17.98 -20.17
C SER A 248 -17.82 19.38 -19.64
N LEU A 249 -17.84 19.55 -18.31
CA LEU A 249 -17.43 20.78 -17.63
C LEU A 249 -15.94 20.76 -17.26
N PHE A 250 -15.41 19.58 -16.89
CA PHE A 250 -14.04 19.34 -16.44
C PHE A 250 -13.44 18.16 -17.24
N PRO A 251 -12.88 18.42 -18.43
CA PRO A 251 -12.52 17.38 -19.40
C PRO A 251 -11.31 16.52 -18.98
N GLU A 252 -10.45 17.05 -18.11
CA GLU A 252 -9.23 16.37 -17.69
C GLU A 252 -9.52 15.42 -16.51
N CYS A 253 -9.30 14.11 -16.70
CA CYS A 253 -9.55 13.09 -15.67
C CYS A 253 -8.88 13.41 -14.32
N ARG A 254 -7.73 14.10 -14.36
CA ARG A 254 -6.95 14.48 -13.18
C ARG A 254 -7.61 15.54 -12.28
N GLU A 255 -8.64 16.23 -12.78
CA GLU A 255 -9.36 17.23 -12.00
C GLU A 255 -10.19 16.58 -10.88
N CYS A 256 -10.69 15.38 -11.16
CA CYS A 256 -11.43 14.55 -10.22
C CYS A 256 -10.56 13.43 -9.63
N HIS A 257 -9.69 12.82 -10.44
CA HIS A 257 -8.94 11.63 -10.07
C HIS A 257 -7.43 11.87 -9.92
N GLU A 258 -6.72 11.20 -9.00
CA GLU A 258 -7.26 10.37 -7.92
C GLU A 258 -7.59 11.20 -6.67
N ARG A 259 -7.39 12.52 -6.75
CA ARG A 259 -7.37 13.45 -5.61
C ARG A 259 -8.71 13.62 -4.89
N LEU A 260 -9.82 13.68 -5.63
CA LEU A 260 -11.15 13.79 -5.04
C LEU A 260 -11.85 12.43 -4.99
N PHE A 261 -11.63 11.62 -6.01
CA PHE A 261 -12.20 10.28 -6.12
C PHE A 261 -11.12 9.33 -6.61
N ALA A 262 -11.07 8.11 -6.08
CA ALA A 262 -10.30 7.04 -6.71
C ALA A 262 -10.90 6.74 -8.10
N MET A 263 -10.10 6.24 -9.04
CA MET A 263 -10.59 5.70 -10.33
C MET A 263 -11.30 4.35 -10.14
N GLU A 264 -12.21 4.31 -9.17
CA GLU A 264 -12.99 3.16 -8.76
C GLU A 264 -14.41 3.66 -8.46
N ARG A 265 -15.37 3.14 -9.22
CA ARG A 265 -16.75 3.62 -9.19
C ARG A 265 -17.38 3.34 -7.82
N GLY A 266 -18.04 4.35 -7.26
CA GLY A 266 -18.73 4.24 -5.97
C GLY A 266 -17.81 4.10 -4.76
N SER A 267 -16.47 4.14 -4.94
CA SER A 267 -15.50 3.96 -3.84
C SER A 267 -15.75 4.92 -2.68
N ALA A 268 -15.94 6.21 -2.94
CA ALA A 268 -16.20 7.20 -1.89
C ALA A 268 -17.52 6.95 -1.13
N ASP A 269 -18.54 6.40 -1.80
CA ASP A 269 -19.85 6.08 -1.22
C ASP A 269 -19.79 4.80 -0.38
N ALA A 270 -19.21 3.74 -0.94
CA ALA A 270 -19.00 2.47 -0.25
C ALA A 270 -18.14 2.63 1.02
N LEU A 271 -17.25 3.62 1.03
CA LEU A 271 -16.41 3.97 2.18
C LEU A 271 -17.09 4.92 3.17
N GLY A 272 -18.34 5.33 2.94
CA GLY A 272 -19.07 6.29 3.78
C GLY A 272 -18.43 7.67 3.83
N LEU A 273 -17.63 8.04 2.82
CA LEU A 273 -16.86 9.29 2.80
C LEU A 273 -17.67 10.45 2.21
N LEU A 274 -18.78 10.16 1.52
CA LEU A 274 -19.73 11.16 1.00
C LEU A 274 -20.64 11.72 2.09
N THR A 275 -20.05 12.12 3.22
CA THR A 275 -20.77 12.78 4.30
C THR A 275 -20.87 14.28 4.08
N MET A 276 -21.92 14.91 4.62
CA MET A 276 -22.04 16.36 4.67
C MET A 276 -20.87 17.03 5.40
N SER A 277 -20.27 16.36 6.38
CA SER A 277 -19.07 16.85 7.08
C SER A 277 -17.89 16.98 6.12
N ASN A 278 -17.58 15.93 5.35
CA ASN A 278 -16.50 15.95 4.36
C ASN A 278 -16.77 16.98 3.25
N MET A 279 -18.01 17.08 2.77
CA MET A 279 -18.39 18.07 1.76
C MET A 279 -18.26 19.52 2.27
N LYS A 280 -18.69 19.81 3.50
CA LYS A 280 -18.49 21.14 4.12
C LYS A 280 -17.00 21.50 4.25
N ASN A 281 -16.14 20.51 4.46
CA ASN A 281 -14.69 20.67 4.52
C ASN A 281 -14.01 20.70 3.13
N GLY A 282 -14.77 20.88 2.05
CA GLY A 282 -14.23 21.04 0.70
C GLY A 282 -13.75 19.74 0.04
N LYS A 283 -14.16 18.57 0.55
CA LYS A 283 -13.84 17.26 -0.02
C LYS A 283 -14.97 16.77 -0.96
N TYR A 284 -14.63 15.85 -1.87
CA TYR A 284 -15.58 15.23 -2.81
C TYR A 284 -16.42 16.28 -3.55
N CYS A 285 -17.75 16.11 -3.54
CA CYS A 285 -18.70 17.03 -4.18
C CYS A 285 -18.52 18.48 -3.69
N GLY A 286 -18.23 18.66 -2.39
CA GLY A 286 -18.07 19.97 -1.76
C GLY A 286 -16.85 20.76 -2.22
N ARG A 287 -15.90 20.14 -2.93
CA ARG A 287 -14.77 20.86 -3.54
C ARG A 287 -15.26 21.89 -4.55
N CYS A 288 -16.21 21.52 -5.40
CA CYS A 288 -16.74 22.36 -6.46
C CYS A 288 -18.11 22.95 -6.07
N HIS A 289 -18.93 22.21 -5.32
CA HIS A 289 -20.22 22.68 -4.80
C HIS A 289 -20.07 23.52 -3.53
N ASN A 290 -19.18 24.50 -3.55
CA ASN A 290 -18.85 25.36 -2.41
C ASN A 290 -19.55 26.75 -2.46
N GLY A 291 -20.39 26.99 -3.47
CA GLY A 291 -21.09 28.27 -3.69
C GLY A 291 -20.35 29.26 -4.59
N LYS A 292 -19.11 28.97 -5.01
CA LYS A 292 -18.33 29.79 -5.95
C LYS A 292 -18.29 29.16 -7.34
N GLU A 293 -17.78 27.94 -7.46
CA GLU A 293 -17.68 27.23 -8.75
C GLU A 293 -19.00 26.55 -9.14
N ALA A 294 -19.74 26.03 -8.17
CA ALA A 294 -21.07 25.45 -8.37
C ALA A 294 -21.98 25.69 -7.17
N ALA A 295 -23.27 25.38 -7.34
CA ALA A 295 -24.29 25.58 -6.31
C ALA A 295 -23.86 24.93 -4.98
N SER A 296 -23.95 25.71 -3.89
CA SER A 296 -23.48 25.30 -2.56
C SER A 296 -24.20 24.06 -2.04
N ILE A 297 -23.43 23.13 -1.45
CA ILE A 297 -23.93 21.96 -0.72
C ILE A 297 -24.81 22.32 0.48
N THR A 298 -24.71 23.53 1.05
CA THR A 298 -25.48 23.91 2.25
C THR A 298 -26.78 24.66 1.95
N GLU A 299 -26.93 25.22 0.76
CA GLU A 299 -28.01 26.18 0.46
C GLU A 299 -29.06 25.62 -0.50
N SER A 300 -28.74 24.56 -1.25
CA SER A 300 -29.57 24.07 -2.35
C SER A 300 -29.76 22.55 -2.29
N CYS A 301 -30.22 22.01 -1.15
CA CYS A 301 -30.37 20.56 -0.92
C CYS A 301 -31.16 19.86 -2.03
N GLY A 302 -32.25 20.46 -2.53
CA GLY A 302 -33.12 19.88 -3.56
C GLY A 302 -32.51 19.82 -4.98
N LYS A 303 -31.35 20.45 -5.22
CA LYS A 303 -30.62 20.30 -6.49
C LYS A 303 -29.85 18.98 -6.56
N CYS A 304 -29.43 18.47 -5.41
CA CYS A 304 -28.71 17.22 -5.30
C CYS A 304 -29.66 16.08 -4.96
N HIS A 305 -30.52 16.25 -3.94
CA HIS A 305 -31.49 15.25 -3.48
C HIS A 305 -32.75 15.26 -4.34
N VAL A 306 -32.72 14.48 -5.42
CA VAL A 306 -33.79 14.42 -6.42
C VAL A 306 -34.46 13.06 -6.41
N LYS A 307 -35.78 13.04 -6.62
CA LYS A 307 -36.51 11.77 -6.76
C LYS A 307 -36.03 11.09 -8.04
N GLN A 308 -35.79 9.77 -7.96
CA GLN A 308 -35.56 8.99 -9.16
C GLN A 308 -36.81 9.08 -10.05
N PRO A 309 -36.68 9.43 -11.34
CA PRO A 309 -37.79 9.28 -12.27
C PRO A 309 -38.18 7.80 -12.30
N GLY A 310 -39.48 7.52 -12.16
CA GLY A 310 -40.04 6.18 -12.24
C GLY A 310 -39.98 5.60 -13.65
#